data_AF-A0A1G8N721-F1
#
_entry.id   AF-A0A1G8N721-F1
#
_cell.length_a   1.000
_cell.length_b   1.000
_cell.length_c   1.000
_cell.angle_alpha   90.00
_cell.angle_beta   90.00
_cell.angle_gamma   90.00
#
_symmetry.space_group_name_H-M   'P 1'
#
loop_
_entity.id
_entity.type
_entity.pdbx_description
1 polymer ?
#
loop_
_entity_poly.entity_id
_entity_poly.type
_entity_poly.pdbx_seq_one_letter_code
_entity_poly.pdbx_strand_id
1 'polypeptide(L)'
;MTEAAGATPLGRRILVIGEVNTGKTTQCRRWLEELCHQGLGQRIALIDMAPTIPPDLAKARGLRGVGGELRPPPDSGVLDLRAHLVPPRLSSSSDAEALDKATRNAGIIDALIAALRPERDILFINDVTLFLQTRCAASLIDAADFKRRTTLIVNGYRGERLGGGELTRHETAEMAELVRTFAATGEILHLTQRYDTQH
;
A
#
# COMPACT_ATOMS: atom_id res chain seq x y z
N MET A 1 -15.00 7.31 22.56
CA MET A 1 -14.38 8.22 21.57
C MET A 1 -12.93 8.34 21.95
N THR A 2 -12.05 7.64 21.24
CA THR A 2 -10.64 7.56 21.60
C THR A 2 -9.85 8.24 20.50
N GLU A 3 -9.00 9.18 20.91
CA GLU A 3 -8.25 10.13 20.10
C GLU A 3 -7.38 9.45 19.02
N ALA A 4 -7.63 9.84 17.78
CA ALA A 4 -6.62 9.91 16.71
C ALA A 4 -7.01 11.02 15.71
N ALA A 5 -7.41 12.18 16.23
CA ALA A 5 -7.27 13.44 15.51
C ALA A 5 -5.93 14.03 15.96
N GLY A 6 -5.07 14.50 15.06
CA GLY A 6 -3.95 15.29 15.57
C GLY A 6 -2.92 15.84 14.60
N ALA A 7 -2.53 15.14 13.54
CA ALA A 7 -1.46 15.65 12.69
C ALA A 7 -1.71 15.38 11.21
N THR A 8 -1.67 16.47 10.44
CA THR A 8 -1.63 16.44 8.98
C THR A 8 -0.43 15.60 8.51
N PRO A 9 -0.59 14.80 7.44
CA PRO A 9 0.51 14.02 6.86
C PRO A 9 1.51 14.91 6.10
N LEU A 10 1.19 16.19 5.85
CA LEU A 10 1.99 17.08 5.02
C LEU A 10 3.41 17.27 5.58
N GLY A 11 4.41 17.10 4.73
CA GLY A 11 5.84 17.23 5.08
C GLY A 11 6.41 16.00 5.79
N ARG A 12 5.65 14.91 5.91
CA ARG A 12 6.04 13.72 6.69
C ARG A 12 6.22 12.51 5.79
N ARG A 13 7.03 11.57 6.29
CA ARG A 13 7.25 10.25 5.68
C ARG A 13 6.72 9.20 6.62
N ILE A 14 5.61 8.56 6.28
CA ILE A 14 4.87 7.66 7.18
C ILE A 14 4.69 6.30 6.50
N LEU A 15 5.13 5.24 7.17
CA LEU A 15 4.81 3.85 6.83
C LEU A 15 3.72 3.32 7.75
N VAL A 16 2.55 2.97 7.20
CA VAL A 16 1.42 2.41 7.93
C VAL A 16 1.40 0.89 7.76
N ILE A 17 1.58 0.15 8.85
CA ILE A 17 1.65 -1.32 8.84
C ILE A 17 0.72 -1.94 9.87
N GLY A 18 0.35 -3.19 9.61
CA GLY A 18 -0.56 -3.94 10.47
C GLY A 18 -1.30 -5.05 9.74
N GLU A 19 -2.06 -5.81 10.51
CA GLU A 19 -2.83 -6.96 10.04
C GLU A 19 -3.92 -6.59 9.02
N VAL A 20 -4.48 -7.61 8.38
CA VAL A 20 -5.66 -7.43 7.53
C VAL A 20 -6.83 -6.80 8.33
N ASN A 21 -7.56 -5.86 7.72
CA ASN A 21 -8.72 -5.17 8.31
C ASN A 21 -8.44 -4.30 9.57
N THR A 22 -7.20 -3.81 9.74
CA THR A 22 -6.86 -2.86 10.82
C THR A 22 -7.07 -1.38 10.46
N GLY A 23 -7.64 -1.08 9.29
CA GLY A 23 -7.96 0.30 8.88
C GLY A 23 -6.80 1.08 8.23
N LYS A 24 -5.71 0.43 7.81
CA LYS A 24 -4.55 1.08 7.14
C LYS A 24 -4.97 1.93 5.94
N THR A 25 -5.68 1.33 4.99
CA THR A 25 -6.19 2.03 3.81
C THR A 25 -7.17 3.13 4.20
N THR A 26 -8.03 2.90 5.21
CA THR A 26 -8.97 3.91 5.70
C THR A 26 -8.23 5.14 6.25
N GLN A 27 -7.15 4.94 7.01
CA GLN A 27 -6.33 6.04 7.51
C GLN A 27 -5.65 6.80 6.37
N CYS A 28 -5.08 6.08 5.40
CA CYS A 28 -4.47 6.70 4.21
C CYS A 28 -5.49 7.48 3.37
N ARG A 29 -6.73 6.98 3.26
CA ARG A 29 -7.84 7.65 2.58
C ARG A 29 -8.20 8.98 3.24
N ARG A 30 -8.35 8.99 4.58
CA ARG A 30 -8.61 10.22 5.33
C ARG A 30 -7.54 11.28 5.08
N TRP A 31 -6.27 10.87 5.06
CA TRP A 31 -5.14 11.74 4.76
C TRP A 31 -5.14 12.24 3.31
N LEU A 32 -5.44 11.38 2.34
CA LEU A 32 -5.56 11.77 0.94
C LEU A 32 -6.68 12.79 0.74
N GLU A 33 -7.86 12.53 1.31
CA GLU A 33 -9.02 13.43 1.25
C GLU A 33 -8.71 14.79 1.88
N GLU A 34 -8.10 14.80 3.06
CA GLU A 34 -7.68 16.02 3.76
C GLU A 34 -6.73 16.88 2.92
N LEU A 35 -5.68 16.29 2.33
CA LEU A 35 -4.76 17.03 1.47
C LEU A 35 -5.45 17.52 0.18
N CYS A 36 -6.38 16.76 -0.38
CA CYS A 36 -7.16 17.20 -1.52
C CYS A 36 -8.06 18.40 -1.17
N HIS A 37 -8.71 18.39 -0.01
CA HIS A 37 -9.53 19.51 0.48
C HIS A 37 -8.70 20.78 0.73
N GLN A 38 -7.40 20.63 1.03
CA GLN A 38 -6.46 21.75 1.12
C GLN A 38 -5.97 22.27 -0.25
N GLY A 39 -6.51 21.74 -1.36
CA GLY A 39 -6.14 22.15 -2.72
C GLY A 39 -4.81 21.56 -3.21
N LEU A 40 -4.27 20.55 -2.54
CA LEU A 40 -2.94 20.01 -2.86
C LEU A 40 -2.95 18.90 -3.91
N GLY A 41 -4.10 18.49 -4.45
CA GLY A 41 -4.17 17.30 -5.29
C GLY A 41 -3.29 17.33 -6.55
N GLN A 42 -3.02 18.50 -7.14
CA GLN A 42 -2.07 18.65 -8.26
C GLN A 42 -0.60 18.34 -7.89
N ARG A 43 -0.27 18.27 -6.60
CA ARG A 43 1.04 17.85 -6.08
C ARG A 43 1.09 16.37 -5.74
N ILE A 44 -0.06 15.69 -5.73
CA ILE A 44 -0.17 14.30 -5.28
C ILE A 44 -0.05 13.36 -6.47
N ALA A 45 0.77 12.34 -6.30
CA ALA A 45 0.70 11.08 -7.03
C ALA A 45 0.27 9.96 -6.09
N LEU A 46 -0.59 9.07 -6.58
CA LEU A 46 -1.08 7.90 -5.88
C LEU A 46 -0.77 6.67 -6.71
N ILE A 47 -0.06 5.71 -6.13
CA ILE A 47 0.08 4.36 -6.68
C ILE A 47 -0.77 3.42 -5.84
N ASP A 48 -1.82 2.86 -6.44
CA ASP A 48 -2.67 1.86 -5.80
C ASP A 48 -2.28 0.44 -6.25
N MET A 49 -1.61 -0.31 -5.38
CA MET A 49 -1.17 -1.69 -5.64
C MET A 49 -2.12 -2.74 -5.03
N ALA A 50 -3.27 -2.33 -4.50
CA ALA A 50 -4.24 -3.25 -3.94
C ALA A 50 -4.73 -4.22 -5.04
N PRO A 51 -4.67 -5.55 -4.82
CA PRO A 51 -5.15 -6.48 -5.81
C PRO A 51 -6.69 -6.42 -5.91
N THR A 52 -7.21 -6.60 -7.11
CA THR A 52 -8.64 -6.80 -7.32
C THR A 52 -9.01 -8.20 -6.83
N ILE A 53 -9.74 -8.28 -5.71
CA ILE A 53 -10.17 -9.55 -5.13
C ILE A 53 -11.64 -9.79 -5.52
N PRO A 54 -11.95 -10.85 -6.31
CA PRO A 54 -13.33 -11.20 -6.61
C PRO A 54 -14.15 -11.45 -5.33
N PRO A 55 -15.41 -10.98 -5.24
CA PRO A 55 -16.24 -11.15 -4.04
C PRO A 55 -16.38 -12.60 -3.58
N ASP A 56 -16.51 -13.54 -4.52
CA ASP A 56 -16.61 -14.97 -4.22
C ASP A 56 -15.33 -15.52 -3.61
N LEU A 57 -14.17 -15.05 -4.09
CA LEU A 57 -12.86 -15.43 -3.55
C LEU A 57 -12.64 -14.86 -2.14
N ALA A 58 -13.00 -13.59 -1.93
CA ALA A 58 -12.96 -12.95 -0.62
C ALA A 58 -13.85 -13.70 0.40
N LYS A 59 -15.06 -14.10 -0.03
CA LYS A 59 -16.01 -14.86 0.79
C LYS A 59 -15.47 -16.26 1.11
N ALA A 60 -14.97 -17.00 0.12
CA ALA A 60 -14.44 -18.36 0.29
C ALA A 60 -13.25 -18.41 1.26
N ARG A 61 -12.47 -17.33 1.35
CA ARG A 61 -11.30 -17.22 2.24
C ARG A 61 -11.58 -16.54 3.58
N GLY A 62 -12.82 -16.14 3.87
CA GLY A 62 -13.17 -15.42 5.11
C GLY A 62 -12.53 -14.03 5.21
N LEU A 63 -12.21 -13.43 4.06
CA LEU A 63 -11.50 -12.16 3.92
C LEU A 63 -12.46 -11.04 3.46
N ARG A 64 -13.61 -10.89 4.13
CA ARG A 64 -14.51 -9.75 3.86
C ARG A 64 -13.76 -8.44 4.14
N GLY A 65 -13.79 -7.51 3.19
CA GLY A 65 -13.19 -6.17 3.33
C GLY A 65 -11.68 -6.09 3.06
N VAL A 66 -11.06 -7.13 2.51
CA VAL A 66 -9.63 -7.15 2.16
C VAL A 66 -9.42 -6.59 0.75
N GLY A 67 -8.33 -5.86 0.52
CA GLY A 67 -8.06 -5.19 -0.76
C GLY A 67 -8.78 -3.84 -0.85
N GLY A 68 -8.48 -2.92 0.06
CA GLY A 68 -9.08 -1.60 0.05
C GLY A 68 -8.40 -0.73 -0.99
N GLU A 69 -9.08 -0.47 -2.10
CA GLU A 69 -8.62 0.53 -3.06
C GLU A 69 -8.54 1.90 -2.37
N LEU A 70 -7.43 2.58 -2.58
CA LEU A 70 -7.27 3.97 -2.19
C LEU A 70 -7.68 4.80 -3.41
N ARG A 71 -8.78 5.54 -3.31
CA ARG A 71 -9.30 6.38 -4.40
C ARG A 71 -9.23 7.84 -3.99
N PRO A 72 -8.73 8.73 -4.87
CA PRO A 72 -8.80 10.16 -4.62
C PRO A 72 -10.24 10.65 -4.81
N PRO A 73 -10.63 11.78 -4.20
CA PRO A 73 -11.87 12.47 -4.54
C PRO A 73 -11.93 12.80 -6.04
N PRO A 74 -13.12 12.78 -6.67
CA PRO A 74 -13.30 13.25 -8.04
C PRO A 74 -12.76 14.67 -8.23
N ASP A 75 -12.21 14.96 -9.41
CA ASP A 75 -11.72 16.28 -9.80
C ASP A 75 -10.66 16.90 -8.87
N SER A 76 -10.03 16.09 -8.00
CA SER A 76 -8.99 16.53 -7.07
C SER A 76 -7.67 16.90 -7.74
N GLY A 77 -7.46 16.49 -9.00
CA GLY A 77 -6.21 16.72 -9.73
C GLY A 77 -5.07 15.77 -9.35
N VAL A 78 -5.34 14.76 -8.51
CA VAL A 78 -4.38 13.71 -8.14
C VAL A 78 -3.97 12.92 -9.40
N LEU A 79 -2.67 12.65 -9.54
CA LEU A 79 -2.18 11.68 -10.52
C LEU A 79 -2.44 10.28 -9.98
N ASP A 80 -3.55 9.69 -10.43
CA ASP A 80 -4.01 8.37 -9.98
C ASP A 80 -3.45 7.24 -10.87
N LEU A 81 -2.49 6.49 -10.34
CA LEU A 81 -1.80 5.40 -11.02
C LEU A 81 -2.24 4.07 -10.40
N ARG A 82 -3.09 3.33 -11.13
CA ARG A 82 -3.63 2.04 -10.69
C ARG A 82 -3.71 1.07 -11.85
N ALA A 83 -3.70 -0.22 -11.53
CA ALA A 83 -3.88 -1.28 -12.51
C ALA A 83 -4.63 -2.46 -11.88
N HIS A 84 -5.15 -3.35 -12.73
CA HIS A 84 -5.74 -4.59 -12.28
C HIS A 84 -4.63 -5.59 -11.89
N LEU A 85 -4.44 -5.77 -10.59
CA LEU A 85 -3.49 -6.73 -10.03
C LEU A 85 -4.23 -7.93 -9.47
N VAL A 86 -3.70 -9.13 -9.69
CA VAL A 86 -4.30 -10.36 -9.14
C VAL A 86 -3.78 -10.63 -7.73
N PRO A 87 -4.56 -11.23 -6.82
CA PRO A 87 -4.07 -11.58 -5.49
C PRO A 87 -3.29 -12.91 -5.55
N PRO A 88 -1.95 -12.93 -5.49
CA PRO A 88 -1.19 -14.13 -5.85
C PRO A 88 -1.41 -15.29 -4.89
N ARG A 89 -1.51 -15.01 -3.59
CA ARG A 89 -1.75 -16.03 -2.55
C ARG A 89 -3.19 -16.55 -2.54
N LEU A 90 -4.17 -15.68 -2.80
CA LEU A 90 -5.58 -16.06 -2.68
C LEU A 90 -6.07 -16.85 -3.89
N SER A 91 -5.56 -16.51 -5.07
CA SER A 91 -6.04 -17.07 -6.34
C SER A 91 -5.24 -18.28 -6.82
N SER A 92 -4.19 -18.71 -6.11
CA SER A 92 -3.30 -19.79 -6.57
C SER A 92 -3.51 -21.09 -5.81
N SER A 93 -3.23 -22.20 -6.49
CA SER A 93 -3.28 -23.56 -5.96
C SER A 93 -1.89 -24.13 -5.67
N SER A 94 -0.82 -23.42 -6.02
CA SER A 94 0.58 -23.77 -5.74
C SER A 94 1.47 -22.54 -5.54
N ASP A 95 2.63 -22.73 -4.90
CA ASP A 95 3.64 -21.68 -4.71
C ASP A 95 4.22 -21.18 -6.05
N ALA A 96 4.43 -22.08 -7.01
CA ALA A 96 4.90 -21.73 -8.35
C ALA A 96 3.91 -20.81 -9.08
N GLU A 97 2.61 -21.12 -9.00
CA GLU A 97 1.56 -20.27 -9.59
C GLU A 97 1.45 -18.91 -8.87
N ALA A 98 1.62 -18.89 -7.54
CA ALA A 98 1.65 -17.65 -6.79
C ALA A 98 2.85 -16.77 -7.19
N LEU A 99 4.03 -17.37 -7.37
CA LEU A 99 5.24 -16.65 -7.80
C LEU A 99 5.10 -16.08 -9.21
N ASP A 100 4.55 -16.86 -10.15
CA ASP A 100 4.28 -16.43 -11.51
C ASP A 100 3.29 -15.24 -11.55
N LYS A 101 2.21 -15.28 -10.75
CA LYS A 101 1.29 -14.14 -10.58
C LYS A 101 1.96 -12.92 -9.95
N ALA A 102 2.78 -13.12 -8.92
CA ALA A 102 3.49 -12.01 -8.26
C ALA A 102 4.52 -11.37 -9.21
N THR A 103 5.18 -12.16 -10.06
CA THR A 103 6.13 -11.68 -11.07
C THR A 103 5.43 -10.84 -12.14
N ARG A 104 4.25 -11.28 -12.62
CA ARG A 104 3.42 -10.48 -13.53
C ARG A 104 2.96 -9.17 -12.91
N ASN A 105 2.47 -9.21 -11.66
CA ASN A 105 2.09 -7.99 -10.93
C ASN A 105 3.26 -7.01 -10.83
N ALA A 106 4.47 -7.50 -10.55
CA ALA A 106 5.64 -6.65 -10.43
C ALA A 106 5.96 -5.90 -11.73
N GLY A 107 5.88 -6.56 -12.89
CA GLY A 107 6.06 -5.87 -14.17
C GLY A 107 5.02 -4.76 -14.43
N ILE A 108 3.77 -4.96 -13.99
CA ILE A 108 2.72 -3.94 -14.06
C ILE A 108 3.03 -2.79 -13.09
N ILE A 109 3.44 -3.10 -11.85
CA ILE A 109 3.78 -2.10 -10.84
C ILE A 109 5.01 -1.28 -11.26
N ASP A 110 6.02 -1.92 -11.87
CA ASP A 110 7.20 -1.24 -12.41
C ASP A 110 6.79 -0.17 -13.43
N ALA A 111 5.80 -0.46 -14.29
CA ALA A 111 5.24 0.51 -15.23
C ALA A 111 4.47 1.65 -14.54
N LEU A 112 3.75 1.38 -13.45
CA LEU A 112 3.09 2.43 -12.65
C LEU A 112 4.12 3.36 -12.00
N ILE A 113 5.19 2.81 -11.44
CA ILE A 113 6.27 3.61 -10.82
C ILE A 113 6.97 4.47 -11.89
N ALA A 114 7.23 3.91 -13.07
CA ALA A 114 7.82 4.66 -14.19
C ALA A 114 6.94 5.82 -14.70
N ALA A 115 5.62 5.78 -14.46
CA ALA A 115 4.68 6.84 -14.82
C ALA A 115 4.62 7.98 -13.78
N LEU A 116 5.36 7.88 -12.66
CA LEU A 116 5.46 8.95 -11.68
C LEU A 116 6.08 10.20 -12.31
N ARG A 117 5.54 11.35 -11.93
CA ARG A 117 6.05 12.64 -12.40
C ARG A 117 6.84 13.37 -11.31
N PRO A 118 7.99 13.98 -11.63
CA PRO A 118 8.84 14.66 -10.64
C PRO A 118 8.15 15.82 -9.92
N GLU A 119 7.22 16.53 -10.57
CA GLU A 119 6.47 17.65 -9.99
C GLU A 119 5.46 17.23 -8.91
N ARG A 120 5.16 15.93 -8.82
CA ARG A 120 4.24 15.37 -7.81
C ARG A 120 5.01 15.05 -6.53
N ASP A 121 5.31 16.07 -5.73
CA ASP A 121 6.19 15.93 -4.57
C ASP A 121 5.52 15.27 -3.34
N ILE A 122 4.22 14.99 -3.39
CA ILE A 122 3.48 14.20 -2.42
C ILE A 122 3.17 12.82 -3.02
N LEU A 123 3.60 11.74 -2.38
CA LEU A 123 3.42 10.38 -2.89
C LEU A 123 2.65 9.50 -1.89
N PHE A 124 1.58 8.88 -2.38
CA PHE A 124 0.87 7.79 -1.70
C PHE A 124 1.16 6.46 -2.40
N ILE A 125 1.48 5.41 -1.62
CA ILE A 125 1.59 4.04 -2.10
C ILE A 125 0.70 3.14 -1.23
N ASN A 126 -0.33 2.57 -1.83
CA ASN A 126 -1.24 1.63 -1.16
C ASN A 126 -0.82 0.18 -1.43
N ASP A 127 -0.87 -0.67 -0.40
CA ASP A 127 -0.56 -2.11 -0.45
C ASP A 127 0.83 -2.47 -1.03
N VAL A 128 1.89 -1.79 -0.54
CA VAL A 128 3.29 -1.97 -0.97
C VAL A 128 3.78 -3.42 -0.90
N THR A 129 3.18 -4.25 -0.05
CA THR A 129 3.51 -5.67 0.06
C THR A 129 3.35 -6.44 -1.24
N LEU A 130 2.49 -6.00 -2.16
CA LEU A 130 2.37 -6.63 -3.49
C LEU A 130 3.64 -6.45 -4.33
N PHE A 131 4.30 -5.30 -4.23
CA PHE A 131 5.60 -5.07 -4.87
C PHE A 131 6.71 -5.91 -4.22
N LEU A 132 6.73 -5.93 -2.88
CA LEU A 132 7.74 -6.63 -2.08
C LEU A 132 7.67 -8.16 -2.19
N GLN A 133 6.67 -8.73 -2.86
CA GLN A 133 6.60 -10.17 -3.11
C GLN A 133 7.70 -10.69 -4.05
N THR A 134 8.18 -9.87 -4.99
CA THR A 134 9.21 -10.28 -5.96
C THR A 134 10.29 -9.22 -6.21
N ARG A 135 10.15 -8.03 -5.62
CA ARG A 135 11.12 -6.93 -5.71
C ARG A 135 11.66 -6.62 -4.32
N CYS A 136 12.73 -5.84 -4.27
CA CYS A 136 13.33 -5.41 -3.01
C CYS A 136 12.94 -3.97 -2.64
N ALA A 137 12.93 -3.66 -1.35
CA ALA A 137 12.58 -2.33 -0.84
C ALA A 137 13.50 -1.24 -1.42
N ALA A 138 14.80 -1.53 -1.59
CA ALA A 138 15.76 -0.61 -2.18
C ALA A 138 15.35 -0.19 -3.61
N SER A 139 14.90 -1.14 -4.43
CA SER A 139 14.44 -0.84 -5.79
C SER A 139 13.20 0.07 -5.82
N LEU A 140 12.28 -0.07 -4.86
CA LEU A 140 11.15 0.84 -4.72
C LEU A 140 11.61 2.26 -4.35
N ILE A 141 12.48 2.36 -3.36
CA ILE A 141 12.99 3.63 -2.84
C ILE A 141 13.66 4.45 -3.94
N ASP A 142 14.47 3.79 -4.76
CA ASP A 142 15.19 4.40 -5.87
C ASP A 142 14.24 4.74 -7.03
N ALA A 143 13.44 3.78 -7.48
CA ALA A 143 12.57 3.98 -8.65
C ALA A 143 11.45 5.00 -8.40
N ALA A 144 10.90 5.07 -7.18
CA ALA A 144 9.88 6.05 -6.81
C ALA A 144 10.47 7.40 -6.32
N ASP A 145 11.81 7.50 -6.26
CA ASP A 145 12.58 8.65 -5.79
C ASP A 145 12.06 9.21 -4.45
N PHE A 146 12.12 8.39 -3.40
CA PHE A 146 11.62 8.77 -2.07
C PHE A 146 12.30 10.03 -1.51
N LYS A 147 13.55 10.28 -1.90
CA LYS A 147 14.32 11.44 -1.44
C LYS A 147 13.71 12.76 -1.92
N ARG A 148 13.16 12.81 -3.14
CA ARG A 148 12.48 14.01 -3.68
C ARG A 148 11.09 14.24 -3.13
N ARG A 149 10.43 13.23 -2.57
CA ARG A 149 9.08 13.39 -2.03
C ARG A 149 9.14 14.16 -0.70
N THR A 150 8.45 15.29 -0.66
CA THR A 150 8.29 16.11 0.55
C THR A 150 7.33 15.43 1.54
N THR A 151 6.33 14.72 1.00
CA THR A 151 5.40 13.90 1.77
C THR A 151 5.35 12.50 1.16
N LEU A 152 5.47 11.48 2.00
CA LEU A 152 5.48 10.09 1.55
C LEU A 152 4.61 9.25 2.49
N ILE A 153 3.51 8.71 1.98
CA ILE A 153 2.58 7.87 2.74
C ILE A 153 2.54 6.51 2.09
N VAL A 154 3.09 5.51 2.77
CA VAL A 154 3.13 4.13 2.29
C VAL A 154 2.35 3.28 3.26
N ASN A 155 1.51 2.36 2.76
CA ASN A 155 0.96 1.31 3.61
C ASN A 155 1.25 -0.07 3.06
N GLY A 156 1.24 -1.05 3.96
CA GLY A 156 1.45 -2.44 3.61
C GLY A 156 0.96 -3.40 4.67
N TYR A 157 0.76 -4.64 4.26
CA TYR A 157 0.45 -5.72 5.18
C TYR A 157 1.65 -6.08 6.05
N ARG A 158 1.39 -6.39 7.33
CA ARG A 158 2.35 -7.08 8.20
C ARG A 158 1.57 -7.98 9.13
N GLY A 159 1.68 -9.29 8.94
CA GLY A 159 0.88 -10.25 9.69
C GLY A 159 1.07 -11.70 9.25
N GLU A 160 0.25 -12.59 9.81
CA GLU A 160 0.36 -14.06 9.61
C GLU A 160 -0.79 -14.68 8.80
N ARG A 161 -1.93 -13.99 8.66
CA ARG A 161 -3.18 -14.53 8.06
C ARG A 161 -3.13 -14.85 6.57
N LEU A 162 -2.21 -14.26 5.79
CA LEU A 162 -2.16 -14.48 4.34
C LEU A 162 -1.36 -15.72 3.93
N GLY A 163 -0.84 -16.50 4.88
CA GLY A 163 -0.14 -17.77 4.63
C GLY A 163 1.38 -17.64 4.57
N GLY A 164 2.07 -18.79 4.66
CA GLY A 164 3.53 -18.89 4.59
C GLY A 164 4.06 -19.12 3.17
N GLY A 165 5.33 -19.52 3.06
CA GLY A 165 5.99 -19.83 1.77
C GLY A 165 7.14 -18.88 1.44
N GLU A 166 7.78 -19.10 0.29
CA GLU A 166 8.93 -18.29 -0.17
C GLU A 166 8.56 -16.83 -0.37
N LEU A 167 7.41 -16.56 -0.99
CA LEU A 167 6.90 -15.20 -1.18
C LEU A 167 6.73 -14.47 0.15
N THR A 168 6.17 -15.13 1.18
CA THR A 168 5.98 -14.51 2.49
C THR A 168 7.30 -14.26 3.20
N ARG A 169 8.28 -15.17 3.08
CA ARG A 169 9.63 -14.95 3.64
C ARG A 169 10.32 -13.75 2.99
N HIS A 170 10.29 -13.68 1.66
CA HIS A 170 10.86 -12.57 0.89
C HIS A 170 10.17 -11.24 1.22
N GLU A 171 8.84 -11.19 1.13
CA GLU A 171 8.02 -10.00 1.47
C GLU A 171 8.29 -9.52 2.90
N THR A 172 8.44 -10.44 3.87
CA THR A 172 8.72 -10.10 5.27
C THR A 172 10.12 -9.50 5.45
N ALA A 173 11.13 -10.06 4.77
CA ALA A 173 12.49 -9.53 4.81
C ALA A 173 12.55 -8.13 4.21
N GLU A 174 11.91 -7.93 3.06
CA GLU A 174 11.88 -6.63 2.37
C GLU A 174 11.02 -5.60 3.10
N MET A 175 9.92 -6.01 3.74
CA MET A 175 9.16 -5.13 4.64
C MET A 175 10.01 -4.69 5.83
N ALA A 176 10.89 -5.55 6.35
CA ALA A 176 11.81 -5.17 7.42
C ALA A 176 12.84 -4.12 6.98
N GLU A 177 13.34 -4.19 5.74
CA GLU A 177 14.20 -3.15 5.16
C GLU A 177 13.45 -1.82 4.98
N LEU A 178 12.21 -1.87 4.51
CA LEU A 178 11.38 -0.69 4.37
C LEU A 178 11.11 -0.04 5.74
N VAL A 179 10.80 -0.84 6.76
CA VAL A 179 10.66 -0.39 8.15
C VAL A 179 11.94 0.29 8.65
N ARG A 180 13.12 -0.31 8.43
CA ARG A 180 14.40 0.32 8.80
C ARG A 180 14.59 1.69 8.14
N THR A 181 14.26 1.78 6.85
CA THR A 181 14.37 3.02 6.08
C THR A 181 13.46 4.12 6.65
N PHE A 182 12.19 3.80 6.94
CA PHE A 182 11.26 4.76 7.52
C PHE A 182 11.62 5.13 8.95
N ALA A 183 12.12 4.19 9.77
CA ALA A 183 12.60 4.50 11.12
C ALA A 183 13.75 5.51 11.12
N ALA A 184 14.60 5.51 10.08
CA ALA A 184 15.72 6.43 9.96
C ALA A 184 15.34 7.81 9.38
N THR A 185 14.25 7.90 8.61
CA THR A 185 13.96 9.09 7.78
C THR A 185 12.53 9.64 7.93
N GLY A 186 11.74 9.05 8.81
CA GLY A 186 10.32 9.33 8.98
C GLY A 186 9.74 8.60 10.19
N GLU A 187 8.54 8.07 10.01
CA GLU A 187 7.71 7.52 11.09
C GLU A 187 7.05 6.21 10.66
N ILE A 188 6.76 5.37 11.65
CA ILE A 188 6.04 4.11 11.47
C ILE A 188 4.77 4.14 12.31
N LEU A 189 3.63 3.96 11.66
CA LEU A 189 2.33 3.84 12.30
C LEU A 189 1.89 2.37 12.31
N HIS A 190 1.87 1.77 13.49
CA HIS A 190 1.38 0.42 13.70
C HIS A 190 -0.11 0.42 14.05
N LEU A 191 -0.95 -0.13 13.17
CA LEU A 191 -2.37 -0.30 13.43
C LEU A 191 -2.66 -1.72 13.91
N THR A 192 -3.06 -1.85 15.18
CA THR A 192 -3.25 -3.14 15.88
C THR A 192 -4.73 -3.47 16.14
N GLN A 193 -5.64 -2.50 16.11
CA GLN A 193 -7.07 -2.74 16.35
C GLN A 193 -7.74 -3.33 15.10
N ARG A 194 -8.45 -4.44 15.29
CA ARG A 194 -9.33 -5.03 14.27
C ARG A 194 -10.68 -4.31 14.30
N TYR A 195 -11.19 -3.97 13.13
CA TYR A 195 -12.64 -3.81 12.99
C TYR A 195 -13.26 -5.19 13.00
N ASP A 196 -13.64 -5.68 14.18
CA ASP A 196 -14.58 -6.80 14.27
C ASP A 196 -15.91 -6.30 13.70
N THR A 197 -16.18 -6.65 12.45
CA THR A 197 -17.52 -6.55 11.90
C THR A 197 -18.31 -7.70 12.54
N GLN A 198 -18.76 -7.49 13.77
CA GLN A 198 -20.01 -8.11 14.18
C GLN A 198 -21.08 -7.59 13.23
N HIS A 199 -21.95 -8.51 12.77
CA HIS A 199 -23.24 -8.41 12.08
C HIS A 199 -23.24 -9.20 10.77
#